data_AF-A0A1W9WTH0-F1
#
_entry.id   AF-A0A1W9WTH0-F1
#
_cell.length_a   1.000
_cell.length_b   1.000
_cell.length_c   1.000
_cell.angle_alpha   90.00
_cell.angle_beta   90.00
_cell.angle_gamma   90.00
#
_symmetry.space_group_name_H-M   'P 1'
#
loop_
_entity.id
_entity.type
_entity.pdbx_description
1 polymer ?
#
loop_
_entity_poly.entity_id
_entity_poly.type
_entity_poly.pdbx_seq_one_letter_code
_entity_poly.pdbx_strand_id
1 'polypeptide(L)'
;MKRLYLLGGDSLVLLAGGSLPLAFAPYSLFPIAVLSPALLFILWQNVSPRRAFLRGLLYGVGLFGVGVSWVHTSFYQFGNMPLVGAILLTAAFVLVMALYPALLGWLLTRFFPDNTSTKFLLVLPAAWTLMEWLRGWLFTGFPWLSLGYSQIDSPLSGFAPLLGVYGVSWVTVFTAGLISYAFNIKQLYFSQQKLGPERDLGFSERVKYPILSNR
;
A
#
# COMPACT_ATOMS: atom_id res chain seq x y z
N MET A 1 0.96 -13.47 -21.53
CA MET A 1 0.68 -13.59 -20.07
C MET A 1 1.12 -12.39 -19.23
N LYS A 2 2.36 -11.87 -19.29
CA LYS A 2 2.79 -10.68 -18.51
C LYS A 2 1.90 -9.42 -18.71
N ARG A 3 1.42 -9.16 -19.93
CA ARG A 3 0.63 -7.96 -20.28
C ARG A 3 -0.82 -7.96 -19.72
N LEU A 4 -1.42 -9.14 -19.55
CA LEU A 4 -2.77 -9.30 -18.97
C LEU A 4 -2.75 -9.12 -17.44
N TYR A 5 -1.69 -9.59 -16.77
CA TYR A 5 -1.42 -9.30 -15.35
C TYR A 5 -1.14 -7.81 -15.08
N LEU A 6 -0.51 -7.12 -16.05
CA LEU A 6 -0.22 -5.70 -15.93
C LEU A 6 -1.49 -4.84 -15.98
N LEU A 7 -2.42 -5.12 -16.90
CA LEU A 7 -3.70 -4.40 -17.04
C LEU A 7 -4.69 -4.77 -15.93
N GLY A 8 -4.84 -6.06 -15.61
CA GLY A 8 -5.71 -6.50 -14.50
C GLY A 8 -5.27 -5.90 -13.16
N GLY A 9 -3.96 -5.76 -12.93
CA GLY A 9 -3.43 -5.16 -11.71
C GLY A 9 -3.81 -3.68 -11.50
N ASP A 10 -4.04 -2.91 -12.57
CA ASP A 10 -4.40 -1.50 -12.43
C ASP A 10 -5.85 -1.32 -11.98
N SER A 11 -6.77 -2.09 -12.56
CA SER A 11 -8.17 -2.11 -12.11
C SER A 11 -8.28 -2.67 -10.69
N LEU A 12 -7.47 -3.68 -10.34
CA LEU A 12 -7.45 -4.25 -9.00
C LEU A 12 -7.03 -3.24 -7.93
N VAL A 13 -6.02 -2.39 -8.18
CA VAL A 13 -5.65 -1.36 -7.19
C VAL A 13 -6.72 -0.28 -7.04
N LEU A 14 -7.42 0.08 -8.12
CA LEU A 14 -8.56 1.01 -8.06
C LEU A 14 -9.69 0.44 -7.19
N LEU A 15 -10.05 -0.83 -7.42
CA LEU A 15 -11.08 -1.54 -6.63
C LEU A 15 -10.64 -1.74 -5.18
N ALA A 16 -9.36 -2.07 -4.94
CA ALA A 16 -8.81 -2.17 -3.59
C ALA A 16 -8.98 -0.83 -2.85
N GLY A 17 -8.49 0.26 -3.44
CA GLY A 17 -8.67 1.61 -2.91
C GLY A 17 -10.14 1.94 -2.64
N GLY A 18 -11.02 1.68 -3.61
CA GLY A 18 -12.47 1.93 -3.48
C GLY A 18 -13.18 1.09 -2.42
N SER A 19 -12.61 -0.06 -2.04
CA SER A 19 -13.13 -0.88 -0.95
C SER A 19 -12.69 -0.42 0.44
N LEU A 20 -11.54 0.27 0.55
CA LEU A 20 -11.00 0.69 1.85
C LEU A 20 -11.94 1.58 2.68
N PRO A 21 -12.77 2.49 2.12
CA PRO A 21 -13.81 3.20 2.87
C PRO A 21 -14.77 2.30 3.66
N LEU A 22 -14.99 1.06 3.23
CA LEU A 22 -15.83 0.09 3.96
C LEU A 22 -15.22 -0.35 5.30
N ALA A 23 -13.93 -0.08 5.52
CA ALA A 23 -13.28 -0.31 6.82
C ALA A 23 -13.63 0.77 7.86
N PHE A 24 -14.23 1.88 7.43
CA PHE A 24 -14.63 2.98 8.30
C PHE A 24 -16.14 2.95 8.58
N ALA A 25 -16.59 3.79 9.49
CA ALA A 25 -18.01 3.99 9.73
C ALA A 25 -18.73 4.40 8.42
N PRO A 26 -19.98 3.94 8.19
CA PRO A 26 -20.82 3.14 9.11
C PRO A 26 -20.61 1.61 9.00
N TYR A 27 -19.69 1.14 8.15
CA TYR A 27 -19.57 -0.29 7.82
C TYR A 27 -18.62 -1.07 8.75
N SER A 28 -17.55 -0.42 9.22
CA SER A 28 -16.59 -0.97 10.20
C SER A 28 -15.99 -2.34 9.83
N LEU A 29 -15.82 -2.64 8.54
CA LEU A 29 -15.19 -3.87 8.07
C LEU A 29 -13.66 -3.80 8.19
N PHE A 30 -13.16 -3.75 9.43
CA PHE A 30 -11.75 -3.50 9.77
C PHE A 30 -10.72 -4.40 9.05
N PRO A 31 -11.00 -5.67 8.65
CA PRO A 31 -10.02 -6.47 7.91
C PRO A 31 -9.66 -5.87 6.54
N ILE A 32 -10.57 -5.12 5.92
CA ILE A 32 -10.32 -4.45 4.63
C ILE A 32 -9.18 -3.43 4.76
N ALA A 33 -9.04 -2.79 5.92
CA ALA A 33 -7.94 -1.87 6.22
C ALA A 33 -6.55 -2.51 6.16
N VAL A 34 -6.47 -3.83 6.27
CA VAL A 34 -5.24 -4.60 6.13
C VAL A 34 -5.12 -5.17 4.71
N LEU A 35 -6.20 -5.78 4.21
CA LEU A 35 -6.18 -6.49 2.91
C LEU A 35 -6.02 -5.54 1.72
N SER A 36 -6.67 -4.37 1.75
CA SER A 36 -6.58 -3.38 0.68
C SER A 36 -5.15 -2.85 0.46
N PRO A 37 -4.45 -2.32 1.49
CA PRO A 37 -3.06 -1.91 1.31
C PRO A 37 -2.12 -3.09 1.04
N ALA A 38 -2.38 -4.30 1.57
CA ALA A 38 -1.59 -5.48 1.23
C ALA A 38 -1.63 -5.79 -0.28
N LEU A 39 -2.82 -5.72 -0.90
CA LEU A 39 -2.97 -5.90 -2.34
C LEU A 39 -2.22 -4.81 -3.13
N LEU A 40 -2.27 -3.55 -2.69
CA LEU A 40 -1.48 -2.47 -3.29
C LEU A 40 0.02 -2.78 -3.23
N PHE A 41 0.53 -3.20 -2.07
CA PHE A 41 1.95 -3.48 -1.87
C PHE A 41 2.42 -4.68 -2.69
N ILE A 42 1.60 -5.72 -2.82
CA ILE A 42 1.85 -6.86 -3.73
C ILE A 42 1.96 -6.36 -5.18
N LEU A 43 1.06 -5.46 -5.59
CA LEU A 43 1.06 -4.90 -6.94
C LEU A 43 2.12 -3.80 -7.15
N TRP A 44 2.83 -3.36 -6.13
CA TRP A 44 4.05 -2.54 -6.29
C TRP A 44 5.32 -3.36 -6.47
N GLN A 45 5.30 -4.67 -6.27
CA GLN A 45 6.48 -5.51 -6.43
C GLN A 45 6.91 -5.62 -7.89
N ASN A 46 8.21 -5.47 -8.15
CA ASN A 46 8.83 -5.70 -9.47
C ASN A 46 8.24 -4.85 -10.61
N VAL A 47 7.69 -3.66 -10.30
CA VAL A 47 7.22 -2.70 -11.29
C VAL A 47 8.10 -1.45 -11.29
N SER A 48 8.10 -0.71 -12.41
CA SER A 48 8.86 0.53 -12.50
C SER A 48 8.28 1.61 -11.58
N PRO A 49 9.08 2.60 -11.14
CA PRO A 49 8.58 3.68 -10.29
C PRO A 49 7.41 4.45 -10.88
N ARG A 50 7.41 4.66 -12.21
CA ARG A 50 6.29 5.27 -12.92
C ARG A 50 5.02 4.44 -12.81
N ARG A 51 5.12 3.11 -12.87
CA ARG A 51 3.97 2.21 -12.73
C ARG A 51 3.46 2.16 -11.30
N ALA A 52 4.37 2.18 -10.32
CA ALA A 52 4.00 2.25 -8.90
C ALA A 52 3.26 3.56 -8.59
N PHE A 53 3.74 4.68 -9.14
CA PHE A 53 3.04 5.97 -9.08
C PHE A 53 1.62 5.86 -9.61
N LEU A 54 1.44 5.35 -10.84
CA LEU A 54 0.11 5.20 -11.45
C LEU A 54 -0.80 4.29 -10.62
N ARG A 55 -0.27 3.20 -10.07
CA ARG A 55 -1.05 2.29 -9.21
C ARG A 55 -1.44 2.93 -7.89
N GLY A 56 -0.54 3.70 -7.28
CA GLY A 56 -0.85 4.49 -6.09
C GLY A 56 -1.88 5.58 -6.37
N LEU A 57 -1.81 6.23 -7.54
CA LEU A 57 -2.79 7.21 -7.99
C LEU A 57 -4.17 6.57 -8.17
N LEU A 58 -4.27 5.44 -8.88
CA LEU A 58 -5.53 4.71 -9.06
C LEU A 58 -6.11 4.23 -7.72
N TYR A 59 -5.26 3.69 -6.84
CA TYR A 59 -5.66 3.32 -5.49
C TYR A 59 -6.22 4.53 -4.71
N GLY A 60 -5.51 5.66 -4.76
CA GLY A 60 -5.94 6.91 -4.13
C GLY A 60 -7.25 7.44 -4.71
N VAL A 61 -7.44 7.38 -6.03
CA VAL A 61 -8.70 7.74 -6.69
C VAL A 61 -9.84 6.85 -6.22
N GLY A 62 -9.62 5.55 -6.05
CA GLY A 62 -10.63 4.65 -5.47
C GLY A 62 -10.95 5.04 -4.03
N LEU A 63 -9.92 5.16 -3.19
CA LEU A 63 -10.05 5.46 -1.76
C LEU A 63 -10.77 6.78 -1.51
N PHE A 64 -10.25 7.87 -2.07
CA PHE A 64 -10.78 9.21 -1.83
C PHE A 64 -12.02 9.49 -2.71
N GLY A 65 -12.08 8.94 -3.92
CA GLY A 65 -13.25 9.07 -4.78
C GLY A 65 -14.50 8.47 -4.14
N VAL A 66 -14.38 7.30 -3.48
CA VAL A 66 -15.50 6.72 -2.74
C VAL A 66 -15.64 7.40 -1.37
N GLY A 67 -14.57 7.43 -0.57
CA GLY A 67 -14.65 7.79 0.85
C GLY A 67 -14.79 9.28 1.15
N VAL A 68 -14.50 10.17 0.20
CA VAL A 68 -14.68 11.63 0.36
C VAL A 68 -15.50 12.29 -0.74
N SER A 69 -16.25 11.50 -1.52
CA SER A 69 -17.21 12.01 -2.52
C SER A 69 -18.21 13.02 -1.94
N TRP A 70 -18.60 12.84 -0.68
CA TRP A 70 -19.55 13.69 0.03
C TRP A 70 -19.11 15.17 0.13
N VAL A 71 -17.82 15.49 -0.07
CA VAL A 71 -17.32 16.87 -0.07
C VAL A 71 -17.96 17.74 -1.16
N HIS A 72 -18.44 17.14 -2.26
CA HIS A 72 -19.14 17.90 -3.30
C HIS A 72 -20.38 18.63 -2.77
N THR A 73 -21.08 18.03 -1.80
CA THR A 73 -22.24 18.64 -1.15
C THR A 73 -21.85 19.94 -0.49
N SER A 74 -20.66 20.01 0.11
CA SER A 74 -20.17 21.23 0.76
C SER A 74 -19.94 22.35 -0.25
N PHE A 75 -19.31 22.05 -1.40
CA PHE A 75 -19.10 23.04 -2.45
C PHE A 75 -20.40 23.50 -3.11
N TYR A 76 -21.33 22.57 -3.32
CA TYR A 76 -22.63 22.88 -3.92
C TYR A 76 -23.49 23.74 -2.99
N GLN A 77 -23.65 23.33 -1.73
CA GLN A 77 -24.59 23.98 -0.80
C GLN A 77 -24.00 25.23 -0.14
N PHE A 78 -22.75 25.17 0.34
CA PHE A 78 -22.14 26.28 1.09
C PHE A 78 -21.23 27.15 0.20
N GLY A 79 -20.71 26.61 -0.90
CA GLY A 79 -19.93 27.36 -1.87
C GLY A 79 -20.76 28.07 -2.94
N ASN A 80 -22.09 27.87 -2.95
CA ASN A 80 -23.01 28.40 -3.95
C ASN A 80 -22.54 28.13 -5.40
N MET A 81 -21.91 26.98 -5.61
CA MET A 81 -21.28 26.60 -6.87
C MET A 81 -22.26 25.77 -7.71
N PRO A 82 -22.32 25.94 -9.04
CA PRO A 82 -23.10 25.03 -9.89
C PRO A 82 -22.66 23.58 -9.70
N LEU A 83 -23.60 22.62 -9.81
CA LEU A 83 -23.34 21.20 -9.54
C LEU A 83 -22.11 20.64 -10.28
N VAL A 84 -21.99 20.97 -11.58
CA VAL A 84 -20.84 20.55 -12.40
C VAL A 84 -19.53 21.11 -11.83
N GLY A 85 -19.52 22.38 -11.40
CA GLY A 85 -18.37 23.01 -10.77
C GLY A 85 -17.97 22.33 -9.46
N ALA A 86 -18.95 22.02 -8.60
CA ALA A 86 -18.73 21.29 -7.36
C ALA A 86 -18.13 19.90 -7.60
N ILE A 87 -18.68 19.13 -8.56
CA ILE A 87 -18.16 17.80 -8.92
C ILE A 87 -16.73 17.89 -9.45
N LEU A 88 -16.44 18.83 -10.35
CA LEU A 88 -15.09 19.01 -10.90
C LEU A 88 -14.08 19.40 -9.82
N LEU A 89 -14.48 20.27 -8.88
CA LEU A 89 -13.63 20.66 -7.75
C LEU A 89 -13.38 19.48 -6.79
N THR A 90 -14.39 18.67 -6.51
CA THR A 90 -14.23 17.42 -5.73
C THR A 90 -13.33 16.42 -6.47
N ALA A 91 -13.45 16.27 -7.78
CA ALA A 91 -12.57 15.41 -8.56
C ALA A 91 -11.10 15.89 -8.50
N ALA A 92 -10.87 17.20 -8.63
CA ALA A 92 -9.54 17.79 -8.46
C ALA A 92 -8.98 17.55 -7.05
N PHE A 93 -9.81 17.72 -6.02
CA PHE A 93 -9.44 17.44 -4.63
C PHE A 93 -9.07 15.97 -4.41
N VAL A 94 -9.87 15.04 -4.94
CA VAL A 94 -9.59 13.60 -4.92
C VAL A 94 -8.25 13.29 -5.60
N LEU A 95 -7.96 13.92 -6.74
CA LEU A 95 -6.68 13.75 -7.43
C LEU A 95 -5.50 14.23 -6.57
N VAL A 96 -5.62 15.38 -5.89
CA VAL A 96 -4.60 15.88 -4.96
C VAL A 96 -4.39 14.87 -3.82
N MET A 97 -5.46 14.36 -3.22
CA MET A 97 -5.37 13.35 -2.15
C MET A 97 -4.77 12.03 -2.66
N ALA A 98 -5.06 11.65 -3.90
CA ALA A 98 -4.49 10.46 -4.53
C ALA A 98 -2.98 10.60 -4.82
N LEU A 99 -2.41 11.81 -4.78
CA LEU A 99 -0.96 11.99 -4.90
C LEU A 99 -0.20 11.42 -3.70
N TYR A 100 -0.76 11.35 -2.49
CA TYR A 100 -0.09 10.77 -1.34
C TYR A 100 0.29 9.28 -1.56
N PRO A 101 -0.66 8.37 -1.87
CA PRO A 101 -0.30 6.99 -2.22
C PRO A 101 0.48 6.87 -3.53
N ALA A 102 0.28 7.77 -4.50
CA ALA A 102 1.07 7.78 -5.74
C ALA A 102 2.56 8.07 -5.49
N LEU A 103 2.85 9.13 -4.73
CA LEU A 103 4.21 9.52 -4.35
C LEU A 103 4.84 8.47 -3.44
N LEU A 104 4.08 7.90 -2.49
CA LEU A 104 4.55 6.80 -1.67
C LEU A 104 5.03 5.61 -2.52
N GLY A 105 4.19 5.16 -3.46
CA GLY A 105 4.53 4.06 -4.37
C GLY A 105 5.77 4.38 -5.21
N TRP A 106 5.86 5.59 -5.74
CA TRP A 106 7.02 6.06 -6.51
C TRP A 106 8.31 6.07 -5.68
N LEU A 107 8.29 6.71 -4.49
CA LEU A 107 9.44 6.82 -3.59
C LEU A 107 9.96 5.44 -3.19
N LEU A 108 9.06 4.57 -2.75
CA LEU A 108 9.42 3.24 -2.27
C LEU A 108 10.01 2.36 -3.37
N THR A 109 9.46 2.42 -4.58
CA THR A 109 10.01 1.64 -5.70
C THR A 109 11.27 2.26 -6.32
N ARG A 110 11.47 3.57 -6.18
CA ARG A 110 12.67 4.27 -6.66
C ARG A 110 13.88 4.10 -5.75
N PHE A 111 13.67 4.14 -4.43
CA PHE A 111 14.75 4.14 -3.42
C PHE A 111 14.90 2.81 -2.69
N PHE A 112 13.85 1.98 -2.66
CA PHE A 112 13.90 0.63 -2.09
C PHE A 112 13.42 -0.39 -3.15
N PRO A 113 14.17 -0.57 -4.25
CA PRO A 113 13.74 -1.41 -5.37
C PRO A 113 13.56 -2.89 -4.97
N ASP A 114 14.37 -3.38 -4.05
CA ASP A 114 14.37 -4.78 -3.63
C ASP A 114 13.21 -5.12 -2.70
N ASN A 115 12.65 -6.31 -2.85
CA ASN A 115 11.51 -6.79 -2.06
C ASN A 115 11.97 -7.45 -0.74
N THR A 116 12.73 -6.73 0.06
CA THR A 116 13.30 -7.24 1.33
C THR A 116 12.29 -7.17 2.48
N SER A 117 12.51 -8.00 3.52
CA SER A 117 11.74 -7.92 4.78
C SER A 117 11.76 -6.52 5.38
N THR A 118 12.93 -5.86 5.40
CA THR A 118 13.10 -4.49 5.88
C THR A 118 12.16 -3.51 5.17
N LYS A 119 12.03 -3.62 3.84
CA LYS A 119 11.12 -2.76 3.07
C LYS A 119 9.66 -2.96 3.51
N PHE A 120 9.21 -4.21 3.62
CA PHE A 120 7.81 -4.52 3.96
C PHE A 120 7.45 -4.27 5.43
N LEU A 121 8.36 -4.52 6.35
CA LEU A 121 8.08 -4.55 7.78
C LEU A 121 8.46 -3.26 8.49
N LEU A 122 9.37 -2.45 7.93
CA LEU A 122 9.83 -1.21 8.58
C LEU A 122 9.58 0.01 7.70
N VAL A 123 10.11 0.00 6.47
CA VAL A 123 10.07 1.17 5.58
C VAL A 123 8.63 1.48 5.15
N LEU A 124 7.88 0.48 4.69
CA LEU A 124 6.50 0.64 4.23
C LEU A 124 5.57 1.19 5.33
N PRO A 125 5.50 0.59 6.52
CA PRO A 125 4.66 1.10 7.61
C PRO A 125 5.05 2.52 8.07
N ALA A 126 6.35 2.80 8.18
CA ALA A 126 6.84 4.13 8.55
C ALA A 126 6.49 5.18 7.48
N ALA A 127 6.73 4.87 6.20
CA ALA A 127 6.46 5.78 5.10
C ALA A 127 4.97 6.02 4.88
N TRP A 128 4.11 5.00 5.05
CA TRP A 128 2.66 5.18 5.01
C TRP A 128 2.18 6.12 6.12
N THR A 129 2.62 5.86 7.35
CA THR A 129 2.22 6.66 8.52
C THR A 129 2.70 8.11 8.38
N LEU A 130 3.92 8.32 7.85
CA LEU A 130 4.43 9.64 7.52
C LEU A 130 3.55 10.34 6.46
N MET A 131 3.09 9.63 5.43
CA MET A 131 2.20 10.18 4.42
C MET A 131 0.82 10.55 4.99
N GLU A 132 0.28 9.76 5.92
CA GLU A 132 -0.95 10.12 6.64
C GLU A 132 -0.76 11.38 7.49
N TRP A 133 0.35 11.47 8.21
CA TRP A 133 0.68 12.65 9.02
C TRP A 133 0.87 13.91 8.16
N LEU A 134 1.64 13.81 7.06
CA LEU A 134 1.82 14.91 6.11
C LEU A 134 0.50 15.34 5.48
N ARG A 135 -0.38 14.39 5.16
CA ARG A 135 -1.73 14.69 4.66
C ARG A 135 -2.59 15.39 5.69
N GLY A 136 -2.40 15.09 6.97
CA GLY A 136 -3.06 15.76 8.09
C GLY A 136 -2.48 17.13 8.45
N TRP A 137 -1.35 17.56 7.85
CA TRP A 137 -0.65 18.78 8.25
C TRP A 137 -0.41 19.78 7.12
N LEU A 138 0.00 19.30 5.93
CA LEU A 138 0.29 20.16 4.78
C LEU A 138 -0.96 20.92 4.32
N PHE A 139 -0.78 22.20 4.00
CA PHE A 139 -1.87 23.09 3.53
C PHE A 139 -3.09 23.09 4.45
N THR A 140 -2.86 23.19 5.77
CA THR A 140 -3.88 23.10 6.85
C THR A 140 -4.45 21.69 7.11
N GLY A 141 -4.11 20.72 6.26
CA GLY A 141 -4.36 19.31 6.50
C GLY A 141 -5.77 18.83 6.17
N PHE A 142 -5.87 17.56 5.77
CA PHE A 142 -7.11 16.83 5.59
C PHE A 142 -6.94 15.37 6.03
N PRO A 143 -6.95 15.08 7.35
CA PRO A 143 -6.59 13.77 7.92
C PRO A 143 -7.70 12.70 7.81
N TRP A 144 -8.62 12.82 6.85
CA TRP A 144 -9.72 11.85 6.67
C TRP A 144 -9.23 10.49 6.19
N LEU A 145 -9.94 9.41 6.55
CA LEU A 145 -9.61 8.03 6.18
C LEU A 145 -8.21 7.56 6.60
N SER A 146 -7.70 8.07 7.74
CA SER A 146 -6.44 7.56 8.32
C SER A 146 -6.68 6.17 8.92
N LEU A 147 -5.84 5.19 8.55
CA LEU A 147 -6.09 3.76 8.80
C LEU A 147 -6.35 3.44 10.28
N GLY A 148 -5.71 4.14 11.22
CA GLY A 148 -5.89 3.90 12.65
C GLY A 148 -7.35 3.98 13.11
N TYR A 149 -8.18 4.84 12.50
CA TYR A 149 -9.61 4.94 12.86
C TYR A 149 -10.43 3.71 12.45
N SER A 150 -10.00 2.97 11.42
CA SER A 150 -10.69 1.74 10.99
C SER A 150 -10.58 0.60 12.02
N GLN A 151 -9.66 0.73 12.97
CA GLN A 151 -9.32 -0.35 13.91
C GLN A 151 -10.00 -0.20 15.27
N ILE A 152 -10.93 0.75 15.45
CA ILE A 152 -11.55 1.04 16.74
C ILE A 152 -12.25 -0.19 17.36
N ASP A 153 -12.89 -1.03 16.55
CA ASP A 153 -13.56 -2.27 16.96
C ASP A 153 -12.70 -3.53 16.73
N SER A 154 -11.44 -3.35 16.34
CA SER A 154 -10.51 -4.44 16.04
C SER A 154 -9.61 -4.78 17.24
N PRO A 155 -8.96 -5.96 17.25
CA PRO A 155 -7.90 -6.25 18.22
C PRO A 155 -6.73 -5.25 18.22
N LEU A 156 -6.51 -4.52 17.12
CA LEU A 156 -5.43 -3.52 17.02
C LEU A 156 -5.77 -2.21 17.76
N SER A 157 -7.02 -2.02 18.20
CA SER A 157 -7.43 -0.88 19.04
C SER A 157 -6.63 -0.77 20.33
N GLY A 158 -6.11 -1.89 20.86
CA GLY A 158 -5.29 -1.93 22.07
C GLY A 158 -3.99 -1.11 21.96
N PHE A 159 -3.53 -0.78 20.75
CA PHE A 159 -2.38 0.11 20.54
C PHE A 159 -2.75 1.60 20.62
N ALA A 160 -4.03 1.96 20.52
CA ALA A 160 -4.46 3.35 20.49
C ALA A 160 -4.08 4.13 21.77
N PRO A 161 -4.25 3.59 23.00
CA PRO A 161 -3.84 4.30 24.21
C PRO A 161 -2.32 4.46 24.34
N LEU A 162 -1.53 3.63 23.65
CA LEU A 162 -0.07 3.61 23.77
C LEU A 162 0.62 4.49 22.74
N LEU A 163 0.15 4.44 21.50
CA LEU A 163 0.83 5.02 20.34
C LEU A 163 -0.02 6.03 19.57
N GLY A 164 -1.27 6.25 20.00
CA GLY A 164 -2.24 7.09 19.31
C GLY A 164 -2.65 6.53 17.93
N VAL A 165 -3.45 7.31 17.20
CA VAL A 165 -4.02 6.89 15.91
C VAL A 165 -2.97 6.53 14.86
N TYR A 166 -1.86 7.28 14.80
CA TYR A 166 -0.77 7.01 13.85
C TYR A 166 -0.02 5.72 14.19
N GLY A 167 0.13 5.38 15.47
CA GLY A 167 0.67 4.09 15.87
C GLY A 167 -0.22 2.93 15.45
N VAL A 168 -1.54 3.09 15.57
CA VAL A 168 -2.50 2.08 15.08
C VAL A 168 -2.45 1.97 13.56
N SER A 169 -2.34 3.09 12.83
CA SER A 169 -2.08 3.06 11.38
C SER A 169 -0.80 2.28 11.07
N TRP A 170 0.29 2.55 11.80
CA TRP A 170 1.56 1.85 11.61
C TRP A 170 1.43 0.35 11.80
N VAL A 171 0.79 -0.11 12.89
CA VAL A 171 0.58 -1.54 13.15
C VAL A 171 -0.32 -2.19 12.09
N THR A 172 -1.36 -1.48 11.64
CA THR A 172 -2.24 -1.96 10.55
C THR A 172 -1.47 -2.18 9.26
N VAL A 173 -0.62 -1.21 8.88
CA VAL A 173 0.21 -1.29 7.67
C VAL A 173 1.32 -2.32 7.84
N PHE A 174 1.87 -2.49 9.04
CA PHE A 174 2.80 -3.57 9.37
C PHE A 174 2.18 -4.95 9.12
N THR A 175 0.93 -5.16 9.57
CA THR A 175 0.19 -6.40 9.27
C THR A 175 -0.04 -6.59 7.78
N ALA A 176 -0.37 -5.53 7.04
CA ALA A 176 -0.47 -5.58 5.58
C ALA A 176 0.88 -5.91 4.90
N GLY A 177 1.97 -5.36 5.44
CA GLY A 177 3.35 -5.65 5.04
C GLY A 177 3.72 -7.12 5.26
N LEU A 178 3.36 -7.72 6.39
CA LEU A 178 3.55 -9.14 6.67
C LEU A 178 2.88 -10.03 5.62
N ILE A 179 1.61 -9.77 5.29
CA ILE A 179 0.87 -10.52 4.26
C ILE A 179 1.56 -10.39 2.90
N SER A 180 1.96 -9.17 2.55
CA SER A 180 2.62 -8.87 1.27
C SER A 180 3.99 -9.53 1.15
N TYR A 181 4.75 -9.58 2.25
CA TYR A 181 6.04 -10.23 2.31
C TYR A 181 5.93 -11.76 2.29
N ALA A 182 4.95 -12.34 2.99
CA ALA A 182 4.67 -13.77 2.91
C ALA A 182 4.31 -14.20 1.47
N PHE A 183 3.51 -13.38 0.76
CA PHE A 183 3.24 -13.59 -0.65
C PHE A 183 4.52 -13.53 -1.51
N ASN A 184 5.42 -12.59 -1.22
CA ASN A 184 6.70 -12.46 -1.91
C ASN A 184 7.59 -13.70 -1.74
N ILE A 185 7.76 -14.19 -0.51
CA ILE A 185 8.55 -15.41 -0.22
C ILE A 185 7.99 -16.61 -0.98
N LYS A 186 6.67 -16.78 -0.97
CA LYS A 186 5.99 -17.87 -1.69
C LYS A 186 6.28 -17.81 -3.20
N GLN A 187 6.24 -16.63 -3.80
CA GLN A 187 6.57 -16.44 -5.22
C GLN A 187 8.03 -16.77 -5.53
N LEU A 188 8.96 -16.38 -4.66
CA LEU A 188 10.39 -16.71 -4.80
C LEU A 188 10.63 -18.22 -4.75
N TYR A 189 10.04 -18.91 -3.76
CA TYR A 189 10.15 -20.36 -3.63
C TYR A 189 9.65 -21.11 -4.87
N PHE A 190 8.45 -20.76 -5.38
CA PHE A 190 7.92 -21.39 -6.59
C PHE A 190 8.73 -21.07 -7.85
N SER A 191 9.36 -19.89 -7.91
CA SER A 191 10.22 -19.52 -9.04
C SER A 191 11.52 -20.34 -9.04
N GLN A 192 12.10 -20.61 -7.87
CA GLN A 192 13.27 -21.49 -7.73
C GLN A 192 12.94 -22.94 -8.08
N GLN A 193 11.79 -23.45 -7.63
CA GLN A 193 11.36 -24.82 -7.95
C GLN A 193 11.15 -25.04 -9.46
N LYS A 194 10.61 -24.03 -10.17
CA LYS A 194 10.45 -24.08 -11.64
C LYS A 194 11.77 -24.06 -12.41
N LEU A 195 12.87 -23.60 -11.80
CA LEU A 195 14.18 -23.56 -12.44
C LEU A 195 14.88 -24.93 -12.44
N GLY A 196 14.37 -25.92 -11.69
CA GLY A 196 14.75 -27.34 -11.77
C GLY A 196 16.19 -27.69 -11.36
N PRO A 197 16.47 -28.96 -11.00
CA PRO A 197 17.76 -29.40 -10.45
C PRO A 197 18.93 -29.41 -11.45
N GLU A 198 18.74 -29.06 -12.73
CA GLU A 198 19.81 -29.09 -13.74
C GLU A 198 20.94 -28.07 -13.51
N ARG A 199 20.76 -27.08 -12.61
CA ARG A 199 21.85 -26.18 -12.22
C ARG A 199 22.63 -26.61 -10.97
N ASP A 200 22.10 -27.54 -10.18
CA ASP A 200 22.80 -28.02 -8.98
C ASP A 200 24.00 -28.92 -9.34
N LEU A 201 24.03 -29.46 -10.57
CA LEU A 201 25.17 -30.18 -11.13
C LEU A 201 26.40 -29.30 -11.43
N GLY A 202 26.29 -27.97 -11.34
CA GLY A 202 27.39 -27.03 -11.58
C GLY A 202 28.04 -26.44 -10.31
N PHE A 203 27.50 -26.72 -9.12
CA PHE A 203 28.01 -26.15 -7.87
C PHE A 203 28.82 -27.14 -7.01
N SER A 204 28.72 -28.45 -7.30
CA SER A 204 29.41 -29.49 -6.53
C SER A 204 30.95 -29.51 -6.69
N GLU A 205 31.54 -28.80 -7.64
CA GLU A 205 33.01 -28.81 -7.85
C GLU A 205 33.76 -27.63 -7.25
N ARG A 206 33.08 -26.60 -6.70
CA ARG A 206 33.75 -25.38 -6.20
C ARG A 206 33.88 -25.26 -4.68
N VAL A 207 33.76 -26.37 -3.96
CA VAL A 207 34.18 -26.43 -2.54
C VAL A 207 35.11 -27.62 -2.33
N LYS A 208 36.33 -27.52 -2.86
CA LYS A 208 37.46 -28.29 -2.33
C LYS A 208 37.85 -27.68 -0.99
N TYR A 209 37.40 -28.28 0.11
CA TYR A 209 38.00 -28.05 1.42
C TYR A 209 39.48 -28.49 1.38
N PRO A 210 40.44 -27.68 1.82
CA PRO A 210 41.77 -28.20 2.11
C PRO A 210 41.70 -28.93 3.45
N ILE A 211 41.52 -30.25 3.40
CA ILE A 211 41.97 -31.12 4.48
C ILE A 211 43.50 -31.11 4.40
N LEU A 212 44.16 -30.40 5.32
CA LEU A 212 45.56 -30.65 5.62
C LEU A 212 45.64 -31.37 6.96
N SER A 213 45.88 -32.66 6.83
CA SER A 213 46.36 -33.58 7.84
C SER A 213 47.77 -33.20 8.33
N ASN A 214 47.97 -33.25 9.64
CA ASN A 214 49.22 -33.47 10.39
C ASN A 214 50.58 -33.40 9.65
N ARG A 215 51.41 -32.45 10.09
CA ARG A 215 52.73 -32.73 10.68
C ARG A 215 52.98 -31.81 11.86
#